data_AF-A0A957Y048-F1
#
_entry.id   AF-A0A957Y048-F1
#
_cell.length_a   1.000
_cell.length_b   1.000
_cell.length_c   1.000
_cell.angle_alpha   90.00
_cell.angle_beta   90.00
_cell.angle_gamma   90.00
#
_symmetry.space_group_name_H-M   'P 1'
#
loop_
_entity.id
_entity.type
_entity.pdbx_description
1 polymer ?
#
loop_
_entity_poly.entity_id
_entity_poly.type
_entity_poly.pdbx_seq_one_letter_code
_entity_poly.pdbx_strand_id
1 'polypeptide(L)'
;MSPEGRIQDLLTFIYGAELGEQTWQQLEPRLAEFSAQNPELTAEVRTRGQLLDQRDAILITYGDQFSEPVQPPLQTLKTFMSRDLENTLNGVHILPCFPYSSDDGFSVIDYLTVDPALGTWEDVRALGDDFRLMLDAVVNHISRHSAWFQGFLDGDPKYADYFIVVDPAEDLSEVVRPRALPLLTPVATVQGVKHVWTTFSDDQIDLNYDNPAVLLAMTDVLLAYVAAGAQLIRLDAIAFMWKVVGSSCLHLPRTHAVVKLWRAVLDQVAPNVLLITETNVPHADNISYFGDPLPDGEGTDEAQLVYNFSLAPLVLHTFRTQNATDLTNWVDGLASPPGGATFFNFIASHDGIGMRPAENLLEPADVQALIDQAVAHGGQVSYKANPDGSKSVYELNVTLYDFLNDPARVDQPLDVAR
;
A
#
# COMPACT_ATOMS: atom_id res chain seq x y z
N MET A 1 -15.16 -17.30 -15.92
CA MET A 1 -15.40 -15.98 -16.55
C MET A 1 -14.06 -15.48 -17.06
N SER A 2 -13.97 -14.89 -18.25
CA SER A 2 -12.71 -14.31 -18.74
C SER A 2 -12.31 -13.08 -17.89
N PRO A 3 -11.01 -12.70 -17.88
CA PRO A 3 -10.58 -11.43 -17.27
C PRO A 3 -11.38 -10.22 -17.80
N GLU A 4 -11.59 -10.15 -19.12
CA GLU A 4 -12.41 -9.11 -19.77
C GLU A 4 -13.84 -9.03 -19.19
N GLY A 5 -14.53 -10.17 -19.08
CA GLY A 5 -15.88 -10.20 -18.53
C GLY A 5 -15.94 -9.75 -17.06
N ARG A 6 -14.91 -10.10 -16.27
CA ARG A 6 -14.78 -9.62 -14.89
C ARG A 6 -14.61 -8.09 -14.86
N ILE A 7 -13.79 -7.53 -15.74
CA ILE A 7 -13.58 -6.07 -15.82
C ILE A 7 -14.91 -5.37 -16.12
N GLN A 8 -15.67 -5.84 -17.12
CA GLN A 8 -16.96 -5.25 -17.49
C GLN A 8 -18.00 -5.31 -16.36
N ASP A 9 -18.10 -6.46 -15.68
CA ASP A 9 -19.00 -6.65 -14.53
C ASP A 9 -18.62 -5.72 -13.37
N LEU A 10 -17.32 -5.58 -13.08
CA LEU A 10 -16.81 -4.72 -12.02
C LEU A 10 -17.02 -3.23 -12.34
N LEU A 11 -16.77 -2.80 -13.57
CA LEU A 11 -17.08 -1.44 -14.01
C LEU A 11 -18.57 -1.12 -13.89
N THR A 12 -19.42 -2.08 -14.25
CA THR A 12 -20.88 -1.97 -14.07
C THR A 12 -21.27 -1.87 -12.61
N PHE A 13 -20.62 -2.63 -11.72
CA PHE A 13 -20.87 -2.56 -10.28
C PHE A 13 -20.43 -1.20 -9.69
N ILE A 14 -19.26 -0.70 -10.08
CA ILE A 14 -18.70 0.54 -9.55
C ILE A 14 -19.52 1.74 -10.03
N TYR A 15 -19.74 1.86 -11.35
CA TYR A 15 -20.26 3.07 -12.00
C TYR A 15 -21.70 2.95 -12.54
N GLY A 16 -22.32 1.76 -12.46
CA GLY A 16 -23.58 1.46 -13.13
C GLY A 16 -23.40 1.08 -14.61
N ALA A 17 -24.46 0.56 -15.23
CA ALA A 17 -24.37 -0.04 -16.56
C ALA A 17 -23.91 0.93 -17.67
N GLU A 18 -24.46 2.15 -17.71
CA GLU A 18 -24.13 3.11 -18.78
C GLU A 18 -22.71 3.65 -18.66
N LEU A 19 -22.35 4.17 -17.48
CA LEU A 19 -21.01 4.73 -17.26
C LEU A 19 -19.94 3.64 -17.21
N GLY A 20 -20.27 2.44 -16.72
CA GLY A 20 -19.40 1.27 -16.74
C GLY A 20 -19.02 0.86 -18.17
N GLU A 21 -19.99 0.77 -19.07
CA GLU A 21 -19.76 0.49 -20.50
C GLU A 21 -18.91 1.59 -21.17
N GLN A 22 -19.22 2.87 -20.90
CA GLN A 22 -18.42 3.98 -21.43
C GLN A 22 -16.97 3.98 -20.90
N THR A 23 -16.78 3.52 -19.66
CA THR A 23 -15.45 3.38 -19.06
C THR A 23 -14.71 2.21 -19.71
N TRP A 24 -15.39 1.09 -19.98
CA TRP A 24 -14.83 -0.06 -20.69
C TRP A 24 -14.34 0.34 -22.09
N GLN A 25 -15.16 1.07 -22.85
CA GLN A 25 -14.78 1.56 -24.20
C GLN A 25 -13.54 2.46 -24.21
N GLN A 26 -13.20 3.07 -23.07
CA GLN A 26 -11.96 3.84 -22.90
C GLN A 26 -10.80 2.98 -22.39
N LEU A 27 -11.07 1.95 -21.59
CA LEU A 27 -10.06 1.08 -20.99
C LEU A 27 -9.55 0.02 -21.97
N GLU A 28 -10.45 -0.66 -22.69
CA GLU A 28 -10.13 -1.72 -23.65
C GLU A 28 -9.00 -1.35 -24.64
N PRO A 29 -9.06 -0.19 -25.36
CA PRO A 29 -8.00 0.17 -26.29
C PRO A 29 -6.65 0.39 -25.59
N ARG A 30 -6.62 0.84 -24.33
CA ARG A 30 -5.39 1.02 -23.56
C ARG A 30 -4.76 -0.32 -23.20
N LEU A 31 -5.59 -1.28 -22.78
CA LEU A 31 -5.14 -2.65 -22.50
C LEU A 31 -4.61 -3.33 -23.77
N ALA A 32 -5.28 -3.12 -24.90
CA ALA A 32 -4.84 -3.64 -26.19
C ALA A 32 -3.50 -3.00 -26.63
N GLU A 33 -3.35 -1.68 -26.50
CA GLU A 33 -2.11 -0.98 -26.79
C GLU A 33 -0.97 -1.44 -25.89
N PHE A 34 -1.21 -1.51 -24.58
CA PHE A 34 -0.23 -2.01 -23.62
C PHE A 34 0.22 -3.43 -23.95
N SER A 35 -0.73 -4.34 -24.26
CA SER A 35 -0.41 -5.72 -24.63
C SER A 35 0.38 -5.81 -25.94
N ALA A 36 0.10 -4.93 -26.90
CA ALA A 36 0.83 -4.87 -28.17
C ALA A 36 2.26 -4.35 -27.99
N GLN A 37 2.48 -3.44 -27.03
CA GLN A 37 3.80 -2.90 -26.68
C GLN A 37 4.63 -3.85 -25.82
N ASN A 38 3.98 -4.73 -25.04
CA ASN A 38 4.63 -5.64 -24.09
C ASN A 38 4.17 -7.11 -24.28
N PRO A 39 4.29 -7.69 -25.49
CA PRO A 39 3.77 -9.02 -25.80
C PRO A 39 4.40 -10.13 -24.94
N GLU A 40 5.60 -9.91 -24.43
CA GLU A 40 6.32 -10.85 -23.56
C GLU A 40 5.63 -11.08 -22.20
N LEU A 41 4.85 -10.10 -21.69
CA LEU A 41 4.18 -10.21 -20.39
C LEU A 41 3.08 -11.28 -20.36
N THR A 42 2.56 -11.65 -21.53
CA THR A 42 1.52 -12.68 -21.70
C THR A 42 2.04 -13.95 -22.39
N ALA A 43 3.32 -13.98 -22.79
CA ALA A 43 3.89 -15.08 -23.56
C ALA A 43 3.95 -16.40 -22.77
N GLU A 44 4.16 -16.32 -21.46
CA GLU A 44 4.15 -17.46 -20.54
C GLU A 44 3.33 -17.09 -19.30
N VAL A 45 2.28 -17.85 -19.02
CA VAL A 45 1.50 -17.70 -17.77
C VAL A 45 1.99 -18.73 -16.76
N ARG A 46 2.51 -18.24 -15.64
CA ARG A 46 3.06 -19.09 -14.57
C ARG A 46 1.99 -19.38 -13.52
N THR A 47 2.02 -20.59 -12.97
CA THR A 47 1.20 -20.94 -11.80
C THR A 47 1.67 -20.18 -10.56
N ARG A 48 0.80 -20.03 -9.55
CA ARG A 48 1.13 -19.29 -8.33
C ARG A 48 2.36 -19.85 -7.61
N GLY A 49 2.50 -21.16 -7.50
CA GLY A 49 3.68 -21.80 -6.91
C GLY A 49 4.98 -21.65 -7.71
N GLN A 50 4.91 -21.19 -8.97
CA GLN A 50 6.08 -20.77 -9.76
C GLN A 50 6.38 -19.28 -9.59
N LEU A 51 5.38 -18.47 -9.20
CA LEU A 51 5.54 -17.05 -8.95
C LEU A 51 6.13 -16.78 -7.57
N LEU A 52 5.65 -17.46 -6.53
CA LEU A 52 6.20 -17.40 -5.18
C LEU A 52 6.22 -18.79 -4.53
N ASP A 53 7.27 -19.08 -3.76
CA ASP A 53 7.40 -20.25 -2.90
C ASP A 53 8.02 -19.87 -1.53
N GLN A 54 8.23 -20.86 -0.66
CA GLN A 54 8.77 -20.65 0.69
C GLN A 54 10.22 -20.13 0.75
N ARG A 55 10.90 -19.98 -0.38
CA ARG A 55 12.26 -19.42 -0.48
C ARG A 55 12.25 -17.93 -0.81
N ASP A 56 11.11 -17.35 -1.16
CA ASP A 56 11.03 -15.93 -1.47
C ASP A 56 11.20 -15.07 -0.22
N ALA A 57 12.14 -14.14 -0.31
CA ALA A 57 12.47 -13.18 0.74
C ALA A 57 12.79 -11.83 0.09
N ILE A 58 12.01 -10.82 0.43
CA ILE A 58 12.02 -9.50 -0.23
C ILE A 58 12.58 -8.45 0.74
N LEU A 59 13.59 -7.70 0.30
CA LEU A 59 14.09 -6.53 1.01
C LEU A 59 13.13 -5.36 0.80
N ILE A 60 12.54 -4.82 1.87
CA ILE A 60 11.83 -3.53 1.81
C ILE A 60 12.80 -2.42 2.18
N THR A 61 12.98 -1.42 1.30
CA THR A 61 13.98 -0.38 1.51
C THR A 61 13.63 0.92 0.78
N TYR A 62 14.06 2.05 1.32
CA TYR A 62 14.10 3.30 0.58
C TYR A 62 15.19 3.22 -0.50
N GLY A 63 14.95 3.86 -1.65
CA GLY A 63 15.91 3.85 -2.76
C GLY A 63 17.29 4.43 -2.41
N ASP A 64 17.38 5.25 -1.36
CA ASP A 64 18.58 5.90 -0.86
C ASP A 64 19.12 5.34 0.47
N GLN A 65 18.54 4.26 0.99
CA GLN A 65 19.01 3.59 2.20
C GLN A 65 20.49 3.21 2.12
N PHE A 66 20.95 2.88 0.92
CA PHE A 66 22.35 2.64 0.58
C PHE A 66 22.78 3.67 -0.46
N SER A 67 23.75 4.51 -0.12
CA SER A 67 24.23 5.58 -1.00
C SER A 67 25.74 5.70 -0.99
N GLU A 68 26.30 6.07 -2.14
CA GLU A 68 27.69 6.45 -2.31
C GLU A 68 27.79 7.86 -2.89
N PRO A 69 28.82 8.67 -2.57
CA PRO A 69 28.86 10.09 -2.92
C PRO A 69 28.81 10.44 -4.42
N VAL A 70 29.06 9.47 -5.31
CA VAL A 70 29.26 9.71 -6.76
C VAL A 70 28.26 8.92 -7.62
N GLN A 71 27.53 7.97 -7.04
CA GLN A 71 26.68 7.06 -7.78
C GLN A 71 25.20 7.29 -7.41
N PRO A 72 24.27 7.22 -8.38
CA PRO A 72 22.84 7.25 -8.07
C PRO A 72 22.49 6.15 -7.05
N PRO A 73 21.73 6.47 -5.98
CA PRO A 73 21.46 5.53 -4.91
C PRO A 73 20.87 4.19 -5.36
N LEU A 74 19.99 4.17 -6.37
CA LEU A 74 19.44 2.92 -6.89
C LEU A 74 20.50 1.97 -7.47
N GLN A 75 21.57 2.51 -8.07
CA GLN A 75 22.66 1.68 -8.57
C GLN A 75 23.56 1.18 -7.42
N THR A 76 23.75 2.00 -6.38
CA THR A 76 24.43 1.58 -5.15
C THR A 76 23.65 0.45 -4.46
N LEU A 77 22.34 0.60 -4.31
CA LEU A 77 21.44 -0.44 -3.81
C LEU A 77 21.59 -1.73 -4.61
N LYS A 78 21.51 -1.65 -5.95
CA LYS A 78 21.72 -2.82 -6.81
C LYS A 78 23.07 -3.50 -6.53
N THR A 79 24.15 -2.72 -6.52
CA THR A 79 25.51 -3.23 -6.29
C THR A 79 25.64 -3.90 -4.93
N PHE A 80 25.08 -3.30 -3.89
CA PHE A 80 25.04 -3.88 -2.54
C PHE A 80 24.26 -5.19 -2.51
N MET A 81 23.05 -5.20 -3.09
CA MET A 81 22.22 -6.41 -3.11
C MET A 81 22.89 -7.56 -3.87
N SER A 82 23.43 -7.31 -5.06
CA SER A 82 24.13 -8.33 -5.84
C SER A 82 25.39 -8.84 -5.13
N ARG A 83 26.14 -7.97 -4.44
CA ARG A 83 27.36 -8.38 -3.75
C ARG A 83 27.09 -9.14 -2.45
N ASP A 84 26.16 -8.64 -1.65
CA ASP A 84 26.04 -9.00 -0.23
C ASP A 84 24.77 -9.82 0.07
N LEU A 85 23.73 -9.74 -0.77
CA LEU A 85 22.40 -10.29 -0.47
C LEU A 85 21.87 -11.31 -1.48
N GLU A 86 22.48 -11.48 -2.65
CA GLU A 86 21.99 -12.36 -3.75
C GLU A 86 21.69 -13.81 -3.33
N ASN A 87 22.41 -14.33 -2.33
CA ASN A 87 22.26 -15.71 -1.84
C ASN A 87 21.26 -15.82 -0.68
N THR A 88 20.68 -14.70 -0.23
CA THR A 88 19.79 -14.63 0.94
C THR A 88 18.42 -14.06 0.57
N LEU A 89 18.39 -13.02 -0.28
CA LEU A 89 17.18 -12.32 -0.71
C LEU A 89 17.07 -12.42 -2.22
N ASN A 90 15.85 -12.56 -2.72
CA ASN A 90 15.57 -12.72 -4.14
C ASN A 90 14.57 -11.70 -4.68
N GLY A 91 14.14 -10.74 -3.84
CA GLY A 91 13.31 -9.63 -4.24
C GLY A 91 13.70 -8.33 -3.54
N VAL A 92 13.30 -7.22 -4.16
CA VAL A 92 13.41 -5.88 -3.60
C VAL A 92 12.07 -5.16 -3.76
N HIS A 93 11.59 -4.62 -2.66
CA HIS A 93 10.51 -3.64 -2.60
C HIS A 93 11.13 -2.28 -2.36
N ILE A 94 11.14 -1.47 -3.43
CA ILE A 94 11.57 -0.09 -3.35
C ILE A 94 10.36 0.71 -2.87
N LEU A 95 10.46 1.29 -1.67
CA LEU A 95 9.51 2.29 -1.16
C LEU A 95 9.39 3.46 -2.15
N PRO A 96 8.34 4.30 -2.10
CA PRO A 96 8.01 5.22 -3.19
C PRO A 96 9.23 5.98 -3.73
N CYS A 97 9.62 5.67 -4.96
CA CYS A 97 10.84 6.17 -5.60
C CYS A 97 10.57 7.33 -6.58
N PHE A 98 9.48 8.04 -6.36
CA PHE A 98 8.99 9.12 -7.19
C PHE A 98 9.22 10.48 -6.52
N PRO A 99 9.29 11.60 -7.24
CA PRO A 99 9.30 12.92 -6.63
C PRO A 99 8.13 13.07 -5.66
N TYR A 100 8.40 13.54 -4.45
CA TYR A 100 7.42 13.68 -3.38
C TYR A 100 7.60 15.02 -2.65
N SER A 101 6.59 15.43 -1.87
CA SER A 101 6.63 16.68 -1.09
C SER A 101 6.63 16.48 0.43
N SER A 102 6.15 15.35 0.92
CA SER A 102 6.16 15.00 2.34
C SER A 102 5.98 13.48 2.52
N ASP A 103 5.97 13.04 3.79
CA ASP A 103 5.72 11.65 4.20
C ASP A 103 6.68 10.65 3.55
N ASP A 104 7.97 11.03 3.47
CA ASP A 104 9.08 10.19 2.98
C ASP A 104 8.77 9.38 1.71
N GLY A 105 8.13 10.02 0.72
CA GLY A 105 7.78 9.38 -0.56
C GLY A 105 6.29 9.16 -0.78
N PHE A 106 5.47 9.15 0.27
CA PHE A 106 4.04 8.82 0.17
C PHE A 106 3.15 10.00 -0.27
N SER A 107 3.66 11.24 -0.27
CA SER A 107 2.99 12.36 -0.96
C SER A 107 3.55 12.55 -2.37
N VAL A 108 3.12 11.71 -3.32
CA VAL A 108 3.69 11.63 -4.68
C VAL A 108 3.31 12.83 -5.55
N ILE A 109 4.30 13.50 -6.14
CA ILE A 109 4.13 14.62 -7.07
C ILE A 109 3.91 14.13 -8.51
N ASP A 110 4.68 13.13 -8.95
CA ASP A 110 4.61 12.58 -10.30
C ASP A 110 4.89 11.06 -10.28
N TYR A 111 3.83 10.28 -10.52
CA TYR A 111 3.92 8.82 -10.57
C TYR A 111 4.78 8.27 -11.71
N LEU A 112 5.01 9.04 -12.78
CA LEU A 112 5.62 8.52 -14.01
C LEU A 112 7.11 8.87 -14.16
N THR A 113 7.69 9.52 -13.15
CA THR A 113 9.09 9.93 -13.12
C THR A 113 9.75 9.37 -11.87
N VAL A 114 10.86 8.63 -12.01
CA VAL A 114 11.72 8.28 -10.86
C VAL A 114 12.37 9.55 -10.31
N ASP A 115 12.44 9.70 -9.00
CA ASP A 115 13.09 10.85 -8.36
C ASP A 115 14.53 10.97 -8.90
N PRO A 116 14.90 12.10 -9.54
CA PRO A 116 16.25 12.30 -10.07
C PRO A 116 17.35 12.20 -9.01
N ALA A 117 17.04 12.38 -7.72
CA ALA A 117 17.98 12.17 -6.62
C ALA A 117 18.31 10.68 -6.40
N LEU A 118 17.41 9.78 -6.79
CA LEU A 118 17.56 8.33 -6.67
C LEU A 118 18.14 7.69 -7.94
N GLY A 119 17.73 8.17 -9.11
CA GLY A 119 18.18 7.66 -10.40
C GLY A 119 17.13 7.82 -11.50
N THR A 120 16.98 6.79 -12.33
CA THR A 120 16.09 6.75 -13.49
C THR A 120 15.30 5.45 -13.54
N TRP A 121 14.31 5.38 -14.44
CA TRP A 121 13.63 4.12 -14.74
C TRP A 121 14.56 3.01 -15.25
N GLU A 122 15.72 3.35 -15.84
CA GLU A 122 16.71 2.34 -16.23
C GLU A 122 17.34 1.69 -15.00
N ASP A 123 17.60 2.47 -13.95
CA ASP A 123 18.14 1.95 -12.69
C ASP A 123 17.12 1.08 -11.95
N VAL A 124 15.84 1.47 -11.97
CA VAL A 124 14.74 0.64 -11.44
C VAL A 124 14.63 -0.68 -12.19
N ARG A 125 14.60 -0.65 -13.53
CA ARG A 125 14.57 -1.88 -14.35
C ARG A 125 15.77 -2.78 -14.09
N ALA A 126 16.95 -2.19 -13.93
CA ALA A 126 18.18 -2.94 -13.67
C ALA A 126 18.12 -3.75 -12.37
N LEU A 127 17.34 -3.33 -11.35
CA LEU A 127 17.08 -4.13 -10.16
C LEU A 127 16.20 -5.36 -10.48
N GLY A 128 15.22 -5.18 -11.37
CA GLY A 128 14.31 -6.23 -11.84
C GLY A 128 14.96 -7.34 -12.67
N ASP A 129 16.16 -7.11 -13.22
CA ASP A 129 16.92 -8.12 -13.98
C ASP A 129 17.44 -9.26 -13.07
N ASP A 130 17.81 -8.93 -11.84
CA ASP A 130 18.48 -9.85 -10.90
C ASP A 130 17.57 -10.23 -9.71
N PHE A 131 16.63 -9.36 -9.35
CA PHE A 131 15.74 -9.51 -8.20
C PHE A 131 14.28 -9.31 -8.61
N ARG A 132 13.36 -9.95 -7.89
CA ARG A 132 11.94 -9.65 -8.04
C ARG A 132 11.66 -8.21 -7.64
N LEU A 133 11.22 -7.40 -8.59
CA LEU A 133 10.95 -5.99 -8.36
C LEU A 133 9.52 -5.77 -7.86
N MET A 134 9.41 -5.14 -6.70
CA MET A 134 8.18 -4.68 -6.09
C MET A 134 8.19 -3.15 -6.00
N LEU A 135 7.14 -2.50 -6.50
CA LEU A 135 6.98 -1.04 -6.45
C LEU A 135 5.74 -0.65 -5.63
N ASP A 136 5.85 0.48 -4.93
CA ASP A 136 4.71 1.13 -4.28
C ASP A 136 3.83 1.88 -5.27
N ALA A 137 2.52 1.65 -5.17
CA ALA A 137 1.49 2.45 -5.81
C ALA A 137 0.68 3.17 -4.75
N VAL A 138 0.97 4.47 -4.58
CA VAL A 138 0.18 5.39 -3.74
C VAL A 138 -1.09 5.76 -4.48
N VAL A 139 -2.11 4.92 -4.30
CA VAL A 139 -3.35 4.99 -5.09
C VAL A 139 -4.46 5.80 -4.44
N ASN A 140 -4.47 5.97 -3.12
CA ASN A 140 -5.57 6.70 -2.47
C ASN A 140 -5.49 8.22 -2.68
N HIS A 141 -4.28 8.77 -2.69
CA HIS A 141 -4.02 10.19 -2.60
C HIS A 141 -2.78 10.58 -3.42
N ILE A 142 -2.66 11.87 -3.69
CA ILE A 142 -1.57 12.47 -4.45
C ILE A 142 -1.10 13.77 -3.76
N SER A 143 0.14 14.17 -3.99
CA SER A 143 0.66 15.44 -3.48
C SER A 143 -0.17 16.64 -3.95
N ARG A 144 -0.33 17.62 -3.06
CA ARG A 144 -0.83 18.96 -3.42
C ARG A 144 0.03 19.66 -4.48
N HIS A 145 1.29 19.25 -4.66
CA HIS A 145 2.19 19.81 -5.65
C HIS A 145 2.12 19.10 -7.01
N SER A 146 1.30 18.05 -7.12
CA SER A 146 1.11 17.32 -8.37
C SER A 146 0.48 18.16 -9.48
N ALA A 147 0.81 17.84 -10.73
CA ALA A 147 0.21 18.50 -11.89
C ALA A 147 -1.33 18.35 -11.91
N TRP A 148 -1.86 17.24 -11.37
CA TRP A 148 -3.29 17.00 -11.30
C TRP A 148 -3.95 18.00 -10.34
N PHE A 149 -3.39 18.18 -9.15
CA PHE A 149 -3.94 19.10 -8.17
C PHE A 149 -3.75 20.56 -8.59
N GLN A 150 -2.59 20.92 -9.15
CA GLN A 150 -2.38 22.26 -9.70
C GLN A 150 -3.41 22.58 -10.81
N GLY A 151 -3.68 21.62 -11.71
CA GLY A 151 -4.74 21.76 -12.71
C GLY A 151 -6.13 21.95 -12.11
N PHE A 152 -6.46 21.27 -11.02
CA PHE A 152 -7.70 21.50 -10.28
C PHE A 152 -7.78 22.92 -9.67
N LEU A 153 -6.70 23.41 -9.06
CA LEU A 153 -6.64 24.78 -8.52
C LEU A 153 -6.83 25.83 -9.63
N ASP A 154 -6.25 25.59 -10.79
CA ASP A 154 -6.32 26.45 -11.98
C ASP A 154 -7.64 26.33 -12.77
N GLY A 155 -8.52 25.41 -12.38
CA GLY A 155 -9.83 25.21 -13.01
C GLY A 155 -9.78 24.50 -14.37
N ASP A 156 -8.76 23.69 -14.61
CA ASP A 156 -8.68 22.82 -15.78
C ASP A 156 -9.85 21.80 -15.76
N PRO A 157 -10.74 21.78 -16.78
CA PRO A 157 -11.87 20.86 -16.85
C PRO A 157 -11.48 19.39 -16.74
N LYS A 158 -10.25 19.01 -17.10
CA LYS A 158 -9.76 17.63 -16.98
C LYS A 158 -9.72 17.17 -15.52
N TYR A 159 -9.35 18.07 -14.60
CA TYR A 159 -9.10 17.76 -13.19
C TYR A 159 -10.23 18.21 -12.26
N ALA A 160 -11.31 18.79 -12.81
CA ALA A 160 -12.41 19.36 -12.04
C ALA A 160 -12.99 18.37 -10.99
N ASP A 161 -13.12 17.10 -11.37
CA ASP A 161 -13.69 16.04 -10.54
C ASP A 161 -12.65 14.96 -10.15
N TYR A 162 -11.35 15.28 -10.20
CA TYR A 162 -10.29 14.35 -9.75
C TYR A 162 -10.16 14.29 -8.23
N PHE A 163 -10.70 15.29 -7.52
CA PHE A 163 -10.60 15.43 -6.07
C PHE A 163 -11.98 15.60 -5.44
N ILE A 164 -12.05 15.29 -4.15
CA ILE A 164 -13.32 15.28 -3.42
C ILE A 164 -13.46 16.63 -2.72
N VAL A 165 -14.46 17.41 -3.13
CA VAL A 165 -14.83 18.66 -2.48
C VAL A 165 -16.07 18.43 -1.62
N VAL A 166 -16.00 18.80 -0.35
CA VAL A 166 -17.12 18.63 0.60
C VAL A 166 -17.44 19.97 1.25
N ASP A 167 -18.72 20.24 1.52
CA ASP A 167 -19.09 21.39 2.35
C ASP A 167 -18.63 21.12 3.80
N PRO A 168 -17.86 22.02 4.44
CA PRO A 168 -17.42 21.83 5.82
C PRO A 168 -18.57 21.73 6.85
N ALA A 169 -19.81 22.02 6.45
CA ALA A 169 -21.01 21.80 7.27
C ALA A 169 -21.56 20.36 7.23
N GLU A 170 -21.07 19.49 6.32
CA GLU A 170 -21.47 18.09 6.24
C GLU A 170 -21.05 17.29 7.48
N ASP A 171 -21.87 16.32 7.87
CA ASP A 171 -21.55 15.42 8.98
C ASP A 171 -20.56 14.33 8.53
N LEU A 172 -19.31 14.49 8.96
CA LEU A 172 -18.22 13.55 8.70
C LEU A 172 -17.81 12.75 9.94
N SER A 173 -18.66 12.71 10.97
CA SER A 173 -18.36 12.07 12.26
C SER A 173 -18.15 10.55 12.16
N GLU A 174 -18.76 9.90 11.16
CA GLU A 174 -18.61 8.46 10.93
C GLU A 174 -17.28 8.08 10.24
N VAL A 175 -16.58 9.03 9.63
CA VAL A 175 -15.35 8.76 8.86
C VAL A 175 -14.24 8.28 9.79
N VAL A 176 -13.64 7.13 9.45
CA VAL A 176 -12.46 6.62 10.15
C VAL A 176 -11.23 7.43 9.74
N ARG A 177 -10.46 7.92 10.73
CA ARG A 177 -9.29 8.75 10.50
C ARG A 177 -8.02 8.07 11.03
N PRO A 178 -7.03 7.76 10.17
CA PRO A 178 -5.78 7.13 10.60
C PRO A 178 -4.88 8.10 11.37
N ARG A 179 -5.02 9.41 11.12
CA ARG A 179 -4.29 10.48 11.81
C ARG A 179 -5.23 11.39 12.58
N ALA A 180 -4.73 11.99 13.67
CA ALA A 180 -5.46 12.97 14.47
C ALA A 180 -5.38 14.40 13.87
N LEU A 181 -5.61 14.53 12.56
CA LEU A 181 -5.56 15.78 11.79
C LEU A 181 -6.96 16.13 11.22
N PRO A 182 -7.20 17.40 10.82
CA PRO A 182 -8.44 17.76 10.12
C PRO A 182 -8.61 16.97 8.83
N LEU A 183 -9.84 16.50 8.57
CA LEU A 183 -10.17 15.71 7.38
C LEU A 183 -10.31 16.58 6.11
N LEU A 184 -10.69 17.85 6.27
CA LEU A 184 -10.90 18.78 5.16
C LEU A 184 -9.87 19.90 5.21
N THR A 185 -9.24 20.15 4.06
CA THR A 185 -8.26 21.22 3.88
C THR A 185 -8.83 22.32 2.99
N PRO A 186 -8.89 23.59 3.45
CA PRO A 186 -9.31 24.70 2.61
C PRO A 186 -8.21 25.05 1.59
N VAL A 187 -8.57 25.15 0.32
CA VAL A 187 -7.67 25.51 -0.78
C VAL A 187 -8.29 26.60 -1.66
N ALA A 188 -7.46 27.53 -2.10
CA ALA A 188 -7.89 28.60 -3.00
C ALA A 188 -7.81 28.11 -4.45
N THR A 189 -8.94 28.11 -5.16
CA THR A 189 -8.99 27.86 -6.60
C THR A 189 -9.42 29.11 -7.36
N VAL A 190 -9.28 29.11 -8.68
CA VAL A 190 -9.81 30.18 -9.54
C VAL A 190 -11.33 30.35 -9.44
N GLN A 191 -12.04 29.36 -8.89
CA GLN A 191 -13.48 29.36 -8.64
C GLN A 191 -13.86 29.68 -7.19
N GLY A 192 -12.89 30.07 -6.35
CA GLY A 192 -13.07 30.38 -4.94
C GLY A 192 -12.49 29.32 -4.01
N VAL A 193 -12.75 29.47 -2.70
CA VAL A 193 -12.25 28.52 -1.71
C VAL A 193 -13.04 27.22 -1.80
N LYS A 194 -12.34 26.09 -1.85
CA LYS A 194 -12.88 24.73 -1.82
C LYS A 194 -12.32 24.01 -0.59
N HIS A 195 -13.08 23.09 0.00
CA HIS A 195 -12.58 22.23 1.08
C HIS A 195 -12.41 20.83 0.51
N VAL A 196 -11.15 20.42 0.35
CA VAL A 196 -10.79 19.13 -0.25
C VAL A 196 -10.54 18.08 0.81
N TRP A 197 -10.84 16.83 0.49
CA TRP A 197 -10.64 15.69 1.38
C TRP A 197 -9.14 15.33 1.50
N THR A 198 -8.66 15.23 2.73
CA THR A 198 -7.26 14.96 3.08
C THR A 198 -7.19 14.00 4.27
N THR A 199 -7.26 12.70 4.00
CA THR A 199 -7.35 11.63 5.00
C THR A 199 -6.12 11.58 5.91
N PHE A 200 -4.93 11.89 5.37
CA PHE A 200 -3.64 11.72 6.03
C PHE A 200 -3.03 13.03 6.48
N SER A 201 -2.80 13.98 5.56
CA SER A 201 -2.23 15.31 5.82
C SER A 201 -2.74 16.34 4.80
N ASP A 202 -2.54 17.63 5.05
CA ASP A 202 -2.95 18.70 4.14
C ASP A 202 -2.15 18.74 2.82
N ASP A 203 -1.09 17.92 2.73
CA ASP A 203 -0.26 17.72 1.55
C ASP A 203 -0.70 16.51 0.71
N GLN A 204 -1.48 15.60 1.28
CA GLN A 204 -1.96 14.37 0.66
C GLN A 204 -3.44 14.51 0.31
N ILE A 205 -3.73 14.86 -0.95
CA ILE A 205 -5.09 15.10 -1.45
C ILE A 205 -5.69 13.79 -1.95
N ASP A 206 -6.81 13.38 -1.36
CA ASP A 206 -7.50 12.14 -1.74
C ASP A 206 -8.08 12.22 -3.16
N LEU A 207 -7.84 11.16 -3.94
CA LEU A 207 -8.37 10.99 -5.28
C LEU A 207 -9.85 10.57 -5.26
N ASN A 208 -10.62 11.09 -6.21
CA ASN A 208 -12.05 10.82 -6.35
C ASN A 208 -12.32 9.64 -7.31
N TYR A 209 -12.38 8.42 -6.77
CA TYR A 209 -12.64 7.22 -7.57
C TYR A 209 -14.09 7.07 -8.07
N ASP A 210 -15.03 7.90 -7.58
CA ASP A 210 -16.37 8.01 -8.16
C ASP A 210 -16.34 8.56 -9.59
N ASN A 211 -15.25 9.28 -9.94
CA ASN A 211 -14.97 9.67 -11.30
C ASN A 211 -14.17 8.57 -12.05
N PRO A 212 -14.72 7.95 -13.11
CA PRO A 212 -14.02 6.90 -13.85
C PRO A 212 -12.72 7.36 -14.50
N ALA A 213 -12.56 8.66 -14.77
CA ALA A 213 -11.31 9.20 -15.32
C ALA A 213 -10.13 9.02 -14.34
N VAL A 214 -10.37 9.03 -13.03
CA VAL A 214 -9.35 8.78 -12.00
C VAL A 214 -8.95 7.31 -11.99
N LEU A 215 -9.92 6.38 -12.05
CA LEU A 215 -9.64 4.94 -12.15
C LEU A 215 -8.80 4.64 -13.40
N LEU A 216 -9.19 5.21 -14.53
CA LEU A 216 -8.48 5.08 -15.80
C LEU A 216 -7.04 5.61 -15.70
N ALA A 217 -6.84 6.82 -15.16
CA ALA A 217 -5.51 7.41 -14.99
C ALA A 217 -4.62 6.59 -14.04
N MET A 218 -5.16 6.08 -12.94
CA MET A 218 -4.41 5.24 -12.01
C MET A 218 -4.13 3.85 -12.58
N THR A 219 -5.01 3.32 -13.44
CA THR A 219 -4.72 2.09 -14.19
C THR A 219 -3.53 2.30 -15.13
N ASP A 220 -3.45 3.45 -15.81
CA ASP A 220 -2.30 3.79 -16.67
C ASP A 220 -0.99 3.85 -15.84
N VAL A 221 -1.04 4.37 -14.60
CA VAL A 221 0.11 4.36 -13.67
C VAL A 221 0.55 2.92 -13.34
N LEU A 222 -0.39 2.04 -12.98
CA LEU A 222 -0.06 0.64 -12.69
C LEU A 222 0.54 -0.08 -13.90
N LEU A 223 -0.03 0.15 -15.09
CA LEU A 223 0.52 -0.40 -16.34
C LEU A 223 1.93 0.13 -16.62
N ALA A 224 2.20 1.42 -16.37
CA ALA A 224 3.54 1.97 -16.51
C ALA A 224 4.55 1.29 -15.57
N TYR A 225 4.16 0.96 -14.34
CA TYR A 225 5.01 0.23 -13.39
C TYR A 225 5.32 -1.18 -13.89
N VAL A 226 4.32 -1.87 -14.44
CA VAL A 226 4.50 -3.19 -15.05
C VAL A 226 5.43 -3.13 -16.26
N ALA A 227 5.25 -2.15 -17.16
CA ALA A 227 6.16 -1.94 -18.30
C ALA A 227 7.59 -1.60 -17.85
N ALA A 228 7.73 -1.01 -16.66
CA ALA A 228 9.02 -0.77 -16.02
C ALA A 228 9.58 -1.99 -15.26
N GLY A 229 8.96 -3.17 -15.38
CA GLY A 229 9.47 -4.43 -14.84
C GLY A 229 8.94 -4.81 -13.45
N ALA A 230 7.95 -4.08 -12.90
CA ALA A 230 7.34 -4.47 -11.63
C ALA A 230 6.67 -5.85 -11.74
N GLN A 231 7.05 -6.76 -10.86
CA GLN A 231 6.46 -8.09 -10.72
C GLN A 231 5.50 -8.18 -9.53
N LEU A 232 5.66 -7.29 -8.56
CA LEU A 232 4.71 -7.09 -7.47
C LEU A 232 4.39 -5.59 -7.36
N ILE A 233 3.15 -5.27 -7.03
CA ILE A 233 2.72 -3.88 -6.81
C ILE A 233 2.01 -3.80 -5.45
N ARG A 234 2.55 -2.96 -4.56
CA ARG A 234 1.93 -2.63 -3.28
C ARG A 234 0.88 -1.54 -3.48
N LEU A 235 -0.36 -1.84 -3.14
CA LEU A 235 -1.45 -0.87 -3.11
C LEU A 235 -1.47 -0.22 -1.74
N ASP A 236 -0.92 0.99 -1.66
CA ASP A 236 -0.82 1.79 -0.44
C ASP A 236 -2.15 2.45 -0.07
N ALA A 237 -2.45 2.51 1.23
CA ALA A 237 -3.64 3.16 1.78
C ALA A 237 -4.97 2.71 1.11
N ILE A 238 -5.00 1.49 0.58
CA ILE A 238 -6.07 1.02 -0.30
C ILE A 238 -7.44 1.04 0.37
N ALA A 239 -7.50 0.80 1.69
CA ALA A 239 -8.73 0.75 2.45
C ALA A 239 -9.56 2.04 2.43
N PHE A 240 -8.91 3.20 2.23
CA PHE A 240 -9.51 4.53 2.26
C PHE A 240 -9.98 5.03 0.88
N MET A 241 -9.77 4.23 -0.17
CA MET A 241 -9.96 4.65 -1.56
C MET A 241 -11.35 5.19 -1.90
N TRP A 242 -12.41 4.60 -1.36
CA TRP A 242 -13.78 4.98 -1.70
C TRP A 242 -14.46 5.76 -0.58
N LYS A 243 -15.12 6.87 -0.93
CA LYS A 243 -15.67 7.84 0.01
C LYS A 243 -17.18 7.95 -0.17
N VAL A 244 -17.91 7.83 0.94
CA VAL A 244 -19.36 8.05 1.00
C VAL A 244 -19.66 8.77 2.31
N VAL A 245 -20.12 10.02 2.24
CA VAL A 245 -20.54 10.81 3.42
C VAL A 245 -21.61 10.04 4.19
N GLY A 246 -21.50 9.99 5.52
CA GLY A 246 -22.35 9.14 6.37
C GLY A 246 -21.96 7.65 6.33
N SER A 247 -20.67 7.36 6.17
CA SER A 247 -20.11 6.02 6.33
C SER A 247 -18.68 6.09 6.88
N SER A 248 -18.09 4.94 7.21
CA SER A 248 -16.69 4.83 7.64
C SER A 248 -15.68 5.33 6.61
N CYS A 249 -16.03 5.32 5.32
CA CYS A 249 -15.08 5.48 4.19
C CYS A 249 -13.88 4.53 4.27
N LEU A 250 -14.08 3.36 4.87
CA LEU A 250 -13.06 2.33 5.06
C LEU A 250 -13.63 0.98 4.63
N HIS A 251 -12.89 0.24 3.79
CA HIS A 251 -13.27 -1.10 3.28
C HIS A 251 -14.62 -1.16 2.57
N LEU A 252 -15.05 -0.06 1.95
CA LEU A 252 -16.33 -0.04 1.25
C LEU A 252 -16.34 -1.08 0.10
N PRO A 253 -17.50 -1.66 -0.26
CA PRO A 253 -17.57 -2.66 -1.33
C PRO A 253 -16.97 -2.21 -2.67
N ARG A 254 -17.04 -0.90 -2.97
CA ARG A 254 -16.43 -0.34 -4.17
C ARG A 254 -14.90 -0.24 -4.09
N THR A 255 -14.32 -0.12 -2.89
CA THR A 255 -12.87 -0.25 -2.70
C THR A 255 -12.41 -1.64 -3.14
N HIS A 256 -13.05 -2.70 -2.65
CA HIS A 256 -12.75 -4.08 -3.07
C HIS A 256 -12.96 -4.27 -4.57
N ALA A 257 -14.04 -3.72 -5.13
CA ALA A 257 -14.30 -3.82 -6.56
C ALA A 257 -13.21 -3.18 -7.43
N VAL A 258 -12.60 -2.07 -6.99
CA VAL A 258 -11.47 -1.46 -7.70
C VAL A 258 -10.23 -2.36 -7.65
N VAL A 259 -9.91 -2.96 -6.49
CA VAL A 259 -8.78 -3.90 -6.39
C VAL A 259 -9.02 -5.14 -7.27
N LYS A 260 -10.22 -5.71 -7.23
CA LYS A 260 -10.64 -6.82 -8.11
C LYS A 260 -10.55 -6.45 -9.59
N LEU A 261 -10.83 -5.18 -9.93
CA LEU A 261 -10.74 -4.68 -11.30
C LEU A 261 -9.29 -4.62 -11.75
N TRP A 262 -8.39 -4.04 -10.94
CA TRP A 262 -6.96 -4.04 -11.26
C TRP A 262 -6.38 -5.43 -11.32
N ARG A 263 -6.83 -6.33 -10.44
CA ARG A 263 -6.49 -7.76 -10.53
C ARG A 263 -6.91 -8.35 -11.88
N ALA A 264 -8.15 -8.10 -12.33
CA ALA A 264 -8.64 -8.61 -13.61
C ALA A 264 -7.92 -7.96 -14.82
N VAL A 265 -7.57 -6.68 -14.73
CA VAL A 265 -6.73 -5.99 -15.72
C VAL A 265 -5.37 -6.68 -15.84
N LEU A 266 -4.69 -6.94 -14.72
CA LEU A 266 -3.40 -7.64 -14.72
C LEU A 266 -3.53 -9.09 -15.18
N ASP A 267 -4.58 -9.82 -14.77
CA ASP A 267 -4.85 -11.17 -15.28
C ASP A 267 -5.00 -11.18 -16.82
N GLN A 268 -5.44 -10.08 -17.45
CA GLN A 268 -5.55 -9.95 -18.90
C GLN A 268 -4.22 -9.61 -19.60
N VAL A 269 -3.45 -8.65 -19.07
CA VAL A 269 -2.31 -8.06 -19.80
C VAL A 269 -0.94 -8.38 -19.21
N ALA A 270 -0.88 -8.83 -17.96
CA ALA A 270 0.35 -9.14 -17.24
C ALA A 270 0.08 -10.17 -16.10
N PRO A 271 -0.37 -11.39 -16.42
CA PRO A 271 -0.93 -12.35 -15.44
C PRO A 271 0.05 -12.83 -14.37
N ASN A 272 1.35 -12.61 -14.59
CA ASN A 272 2.41 -12.95 -13.65
C ASN A 272 2.67 -11.85 -12.60
N VAL A 273 2.07 -10.68 -12.73
CA VAL A 273 2.19 -9.59 -11.75
C VAL A 273 1.26 -9.84 -10.57
N LEU A 274 1.79 -9.66 -9.36
CA LEU A 274 1.06 -9.87 -8.12
C LEU A 274 0.68 -8.54 -7.48
N LEU A 275 -0.55 -8.44 -6.98
CA LEU A 275 -0.97 -7.33 -6.14
C LEU A 275 -0.81 -7.71 -4.67
N ILE A 276 -0.30 -6.77 -3.89
CA ILE A 276 -0.28 -6.82 -2.44
C ILE A 276 -1.01 -5.61 -1.88
N THR A 277 -1.94 -5.83 -0.96
CA THR A 277 -2.66 -4.76 -0.27
C THR A 277 -2.02 -4.48 1.07
N GLU A 278 -1.79 -3.21 1.38
CA GLU A 278 -1.47 -2.78 2.73
C GLU A 278 -2.73 -2.31 3.46
N THR A 279 -3.08 -3.02 4.55
CA THR A 279 -4.15 -2.60 5.46
C THR A 279 -3.78 -2.87 6.92
N ASN A 280 -3.32 -1.85 7.63
CA ASN A 280 -3.05 -1.90 9.08
C ASN A 280 -4.35 -1.89 9.93
N VAL A 281 -5.11 -2.99 9.85
CA VAL A 281 -6.45 -3.15 10.45
C VAL A 281 -6.58 -4.51 11.16
N PRO A 282 -7.66 -4.78 11.93
CA PRO A 282 -7.89 -6.09 12.52
C PRO A 282 -7.83 -7.23 11.49
N HIS A 283 -7.41 -8.42 11.93
CA HIS A 283 -7.07 -9.53 11.03
C HIS A 283 -8.19 -9.90 10.04
N ALA A 284 -9.45 -9.95 10.49
CA ALA A 284 -10.59 -10.31 9.65
C ALA A 284 -10.81 -9.32 8.48
N ASP A 285 -10.62 -8.03 8.72
CA ASP A 285 -10.75 -6.99 7.70
C ASP A 285 -9.59 -7.07 6.70
N ASN A 286 -8.37 -7.31 7.18
CA ASN A 286 -7.19 -7.43 6.33
C ASN A 286 -7.27 -8.63 5.37
N ILE A 287 -7.69 -9.81 5.84
CA ILE A 287 -7.79 -11.00 4.97
C ILE A 287 -8.95 -10.94 3.97
N SER A 288 -9.89 -10.01 4.14
CA SER A 288 -11.00 -9.83 3.20
C SER A 288 -10.50 -9.43 1.79
N TYR A 289 -9.33 -8.80 1.70
CA TYR A 289 -8.68 -8.39 0.45
C TYR A 289 -8.13 -9.53 -0.39
N PHE A 290 -8.13 -10.77 0.12
CA PHE A 290 -7.93 -11.92 -0.75
C PHE A 290 -9.10 -12.06 -1.74
N GLY A 291 -10.31 -11.63 -1.39
CA GLY A 291 -11.48 -11.75 -2.24
C GLY A 291 -12.06 -13.16 -2.30
N ASP A 292 -12.87 -13.41 -3.33
CA ASP A 292 -13.57 -14.68 -3.53
C ASP A 292 -12.74 -15.64 -4.39
N PRO A 293 -12.87 -16.97 -4.22
CA PRO A 293 -12.23 -17.93 -5.11
C PRO A 293 -12.61 -17.72 -6.58
N LEU A 294 -11.62 -17.78 -7.47
CA LEU A 294 -11.85 -17.76 -8.91
C LEU A 294 -12.58 -19.04 -9.35
N PRO A 295 -13.36 -18.98 -10.46
CA PRO A 295 -14.12 -20.14 -10.94
C PRO A 295 -13.28 -21.36 -11.32
N ASP A 296 -11.99 -21.18 -11.63
CA ASP A 296 -11.05 -22.26 -11.93
C ASP A 296 -10.48 -22.95 -10.67
N GLY A 297 -10.66 -22.35 -9.49
CA GLY A 297 -10.13 -22.85 -8.22
C GLY A 297 -8.64 -22.60 -8.01
N GLU A 298 -7.97 -21.91 -8.94
CA GLU A 298 -6.50 -21.73 -8.96
C GLU A 298 -6.06 -20.39 -8.34
N GLY A 299 -7.00 -19.63 -7.77
CA GLY A 299 -6.75 -18.30 -7.24
C GLY A 299 -7.96 -17.68 -6.56
N THR A 300 -7.78 -16.47 -6.06
CA THR A 300 -8.87 -15.56 -5.69
C THR A 300 -8.96 -14.40 -6.67
N ASP A 301 -10.04 -13.63 -6.61
CA ASP A 301 -10.37 -12.58 -7.57
C ASP A 301 -9.86 -11.18 -7.21
N GLU A 302 -9.19 -11.02 -6.06
CA GLU A 302 -8.64 -9.75 -5.57
C GLU A 302 -7.11 -9.81 -5.39
N ALA A 303 -6.54 -9.34 -4.27
CA ALA A 303 -5.10 -9.32 -4.06
C ALA A 303 -4.55 -10.72 -3.79
N GLN A 304 -3.38 -11.02 -4.33
CA GLN A 304 -2.72 -12.32 -4.13
C GLN A 304 -1.93 -12.35 -2.83
N LEU A 305 -1.52 -11.18 -2.32
CA LEU A 305 -0.81 -11.05 -1.06
C LEU A 305 -1.50 -10.02 -0.17
N VAL A 306 -1.50 -10.29 1.14
CA VAL A 306 -1.86 -9.30 2.16
C VAL A 306 -0.78 -9.30 3.24
N TYR A 307 -0.42 -8.11 3.74
CA TYR A 307 0.54 -8.00 4.84
C TYR A 307 0.04 -8.69 6.10
N ASN A 308 0.89 -9.45 6.79
CA ASN A 308 0.51 -10.12 8.04
C ASN A 308 0.78 -9.27 9.28
N PHE A 309 0.01 -8.20 9.39
CA PHE A 309 0.20 -7.14 10.40
C PHE A 309 0.11 -7.60 11.86
N SER A 310 -0.62 -8.69 12.17
CA SER A 310 -0.72 -9.22 13.54
C SER A 310 0.58 -9.86 14.04
N LEU A 311 1.48 -10.26 13.14
CA LEU A 311 2.72 -10.96 13.52
C LEU A 311 3.63 -10.07 14.40
N ALA A 312 3.89 -8.84 13.99
CA ALA A 312 4.81 -7.93 14.67
C ALA A 312 4.47 -7.67 16.16
N PRO A 313 3.25 -7.23 16.53
CA PRO A 313 2.91 -6.98 17.93
C PRO A 313 2.85 -8.27 18.77
N LEU A 314 2.46 -9.42 18.18
CA LEU A 314 2.47 -10.71 18.88
C LEU A 314 3.89 -11.21 19.17
N VAL A 315 4.82 -10.98 18.25
CA VAL A 315 6.25 -11.27 18.46
C VAL A 315 6.80 -10.40 19.59
N LEU A 316 6.50 -9.10 19.61
CA LEU A 316 6.90 -8.22 20.72
C LEU A 316 6.34 -8.67 22.06
N HIS A 317 5.04 -8.99 22.10
CA HIS A 317 4.39 -9.52 23.29
C HIS A 317 5.08 -10.79 23.79
N THR A 318 5.35 -11.74 22.88
CA THR A 318 6.00 -13.01 23.19
C THR A 318 7.39 -12.81 23.81
N PHE A 319 8.22 -11.94 23.24
CA PHE A 319 9.53 -11.65 23.80
C PHE A 319 9.44 -10.96 25.16
N ARG A 320 8.51 -10.00 25.31
CA ARG A 320 8.31 -9.26 26.55
C ARG A 320 7.85 -10.16 27.70
N THR A 321 6.90 -11.06 27.45
CA THR A 321 6.31 -11.93 28.48
C THR A 321 7.04 -13.25 28.63
N GLN A 322 7.96 -13.57 27.71
CA GLN A 322 8.60 -14.88 27.59
C GLN A 322 7.58 -16.01 27.43
N ASN A 323 6.42 -15.69 26.85
CA ASN A 323 5.31 -16.61 26.67
C ASN A 323 4.76 -16.52 25.24
N ALA A 324 4.82 -17.62 24.50
CA ALA A 324 4.37 -17.70 23.12
C ALA A 324 2.91 -18.18 22.96
N THR A 325 2.13 -18.27 24.05
CA THR A 325 0.74 -18.78 23.99
C THR A 325 -0.12 -18.00 22.99
N ASP A 326 -0.17 -16.67 23.06
CA ASP A 326 -1.04 -15.89 22.17
C ASP A 326 -0.58 -15.94 20.71
N LEU A 327 0.74 -15.88 20.47
CA LEU A 327 1.31 -16.08 19.13
C LEU A 327 0.97 -17.47 18.57
N THR A 328 1.09 -18.52 19.37
CA THR A 328 0.80 -19.91 18.95
C THR A 328 -0.69 -20.08 18.66
N ASN A 329 -1.56 -19.59 19.55
CA ASN A 329 -3.01 -19.65 19.37
C ASN A 329 -3.45 -18.92 18.10
N TRP A 330 -2.85 -17.75 17.82
CA TRP A 330 -3.12 -17.01 16.59
C TRP A 330 -2.66 -17.78 15.35
N VAL A 331 -1.42 -18.32 15.35
CA VAL A 331 -0.91 -19.14 14.23
C VAL A 331 -1.79 -20.37 13.99
N ASP A 332 -2.20 -21.08 15.04
CA ASP A 332 -3.09 -22.25 14.95
C ASP A 332 -4.48 -21.89 14.41
N GLY A 333 -4.89 -20.62 14.55
CA GLY A 333 -6.14 -20.08 14.01
C GLY A 333 -6.05 -19.61 12.56
N LEU A 334 -4.85 -19.48 11.98
CA LEU A 334 -4.68 -19.04 10.60
C LEU A 334 -5.12 -20.11 9.61
N ALA A 335 -6.08 -19.78 8.74
CA ALA A 335 -6.39 -20.59 7.57
C ALA A 335 -5.44 -20.24 6.43
N SER A 336 -4.98 -21.26 5.69
CA SER A 336 -4.28 -21.01 4.42
C SER A 336 -5.26 -20.31 3.47
N PRO A 337 -4.90 -19.13 2.94
CA PRO A 337 -5.77 -18.45 1.99
C PRO A 337 -5.94 -19.30 0.72
N PRO A 338 -7.11 -19.24 0.07
CA PRO A 338 -7.43 -20.12 -1.05
C PRO A 338 -6.58 -19.78 -2.29
N GLY A 339 -6.42 -20.78 -3.18
CA GLY A 339 -5.91 -20.55 -4.54
C GLY A 339 -4.47 -20.04 -4.63
N GLY A 340 -3.62 -20.34 -3.64
CA GLY A 340 -2.21 -19.92 -3.69
C GLY A 340 -2.00 -18.42 -3.48
N ALA A 341 -3.01 -17.68 -3.00
CA ALA A 341 -2.77 -16.44 -2.31
C ALA A 341 -1.91 -16.70 -1.06
N THR A 342 -1.25 -15.68 -0.51
CA THR A 342 -0.36 -15.88 0.65
C THR A 342 -0.23 -14.64 1.52
N PHE A 343 0.16 -14.86 2.76
CA PHE A 343 0.50 -13.78 3.68
C PHE A 343 1.90 -13.25 3.39
N PHE A 344 2.07 -11.93 3.41
CA PHE A 344 3.36 -11.27 3.37
C PHE A 344 3.81 -10.98 4.81
N ASN A 345 4.59 -11.89 5.38
CA ASN A 345 5.02 -11.83 6.77
C ASN A 345 6.16 -10.81 6.97
N PHE A 346 6.02 -9.97 7.99
CA PHE A 346 7.02 -8.97 8.38
C PHE A 346 6.89 -8.70 9.89
N ILE A 347 7.94 -8.11 10.47
CA ILE A 347 8.00 -7.84 11.93
C ILE A 347 8.28 -6.37 12.27
N ALA A 348 8.53 -5.53 11.26
CA ALA A 348 8.62 -4.08 11.34
C ALA A 348 8.50 -3.48 9.92
N SER A 349 7.89 -2.29 9.79
CA SER A 349 7.83 -1.53 8.54
C SER A 349 8.36 -0.10 8.74
N HIS A 350 8.36 0.69 7.67
CA HIS A 350 8.71 2.12 7.70
C HIS A 350 7.76 2.95 8.57
N ASP A 351 6.48 2.55 8.67
CA ASP A 351 5.48 3.21 9.54
C ASP A 351 5.60 2.82 11.03
N GLY A 352 6.43 1.83 11.36
CA GLY A 352 6.55 1.27 12.71
C GLY A 352 5.77 -0.02 12.91
N ILE A 353 5.38 -0.31 14.16
CA ILE A 353 4.69 -1.55 14.55
C ILE A 353 3.22 -1.24 14.77
N GLY A 354 2.38 -1.70 13.84
CA GLY A 354 0.92 -1.53 13.92
C GLY A 354 0.33 -2.21 15.15
N MET A 355 -0.52 -1.47 15.89
CA MET A 355 -1.15 -1.94 17.13
C MET A 355 -2.63 -2.30 16.96
N ARG A 356 -3.31 -1.75 15.95
CA ARG A 356 -4.65 -2.19 15.51
C ARG A 356 -4.76 -3.70 15.28
N PRO A 357 -3.76 -4.37 14.67
CA PRO A 357 -3.80 -5.80 14.36
C PRO A 357 -3.70 -6.70 15.61
N ALA A 358 -3.37 -6.14 16.77
CA ALA A 358 -3.36 -6.84 18.06
C ALA A 358 -4.74 -6.79 18.77
N GLU A 359 -5.67 -5.97 18.27
CA GLU A 359 -7.03 -5.89 18.84
C GLU A 359 -7.72 -7.26 18.76
N ASN A 360 -8.32 -7.69 19.86
CA ASN A 360 -8.94 -9.01 20.04
C ASN A 360 -7.98 -10.21 20.00
N LEU A 361 -6.67 -9.99 19.87
CA LEU A 361 -5.63 -11.02 19.99
C LEU A 361 -4.85 -10.91 21.30
N LEU A 362 -4.68 -9.69 21.81
CA LEU A 362 -4.06 -9.42 23.11
C LEU A 362 -5.06 -8.71 24.03
N GLU A 363 -4.93 -8.94 25.33
CA GLU A 363 -5.70 -8.20 26.34
C GLU A 363 -5.30 -6.73 26.35
N PRO A 364 -6.21 -5.78 26.67
CA PRO A 364 -5.88 -4.36 26.70
C PRO A 364 -4.71 -3.99 27.62
N ALA A 365 -4.54 -4.74 28.72
CA ALA A 365 -3.42 -4.56 29.63
C ALA A 365 -2.08 -4.92 28.98
N ASP A 366 -2.04 -5.96 28.14
CA ASP A 366 -0.85 -6.38 27.43
C ASP A 366 -0.47 -5.41 26.31
N VAL A 367 -1.47 -4.88 25.60
CA VAL A 367 -1.28 -3.79 24.63
C VAL A 367 -0.68 -2.56 25.31
N GLN A 368 -1.21 -2.15 26.47
CA GLN A 368 -0.65 -1.04 27.24
C GLN A 368 0.79 -1.32 27.69
N ALA A 369 1.09 -2.55 28.07
CA ALA A 369 2.43 -2.96 28.48
C ALA A 369 3.47 -2.86 27.35
N LEU A 370 3.08 -3.11 26.10
CA LEU A 370 3.92 -2.90 24.92
C LEU A 370 4.19 -1.40 24.70
N ILE A 371 3.14 -0.57 24.80
CA ILE A 371 3.25 0.89 24.67
C ILE A 371 4.21 1.45 25.72
N ASP A 372 4.01 1.08 26.99
CA ASP A 372 4.82 1.57 28.11
C ASP A 372 6.30 1.21 27.94
N GLN A 373 6.60 -0.01 27.46
CA GLN A 373 7.98 -0.43 27.21
C GLN A 373 8.60 0.32 26.04
N ALA A 374 7.88 0.48 24.93
CA ALA A 374 8.37 1.25 23.78
C ALA A 374 8.72 2.68 24.19
N VAL A 375 7.85 3.35 24.95
CA VAL A 375 8.10 4.72 25.46
C VAL A 375 9.25 4.75 26.46
N ALA A 376 9.32 3.78 27.38
CA ALA A 376 10.42 3.70 28.35
C ALA A 376 11.79 3.55 27.67
N HIS A 377 11.85 2.89 26.51
CA HIS A 377 13.05 2.70 25.71
C HIS A 377 13.28 3.83 24.68
N GLY A 378 12.55 4.94 24.78
CA GLY A 378 12.75 6.12 23.93
C GLY A 378 12.04 6.09 22.58
N GLY A 379 11.21 5.07 22.34
CA GLY A 379 10.31 5.02 21.18
C GLY A 379 9.18 6.04 21.26
N GLN A 380 8.49 6.24 20.13
CA GLN A 380 7.36 7.15 20.01
C GLN A 380 6.07 6.38 19.69
N VAL A 381 4.92 7.04 19.86
CA VAL A 381 3.61 6.43 19.65
C VAL A 381 2.78 7.32 18.72
N SER A 382 2.32 6.75 17.62
CA SER A 382 1.34 7.38 16.72
C SER A 382 -0.08 7.07 17.20
N TYR A 383 -0.99 8.04 17.04
CA TYR A 383 -2.38 7.90 17.49
C TYR A 383 -3.39 8.16 16.37
N LYS A 384 -4.46 7.37 16.35
CA LYS A 384 -5.64 7.59 15.52
C LYS A 384 -6.75 8.31 16.30
N ALA A 385 -7.67 8.96 15.59
CA ALA A 385 -8.87 9.56 16.18
C ALA A 385 -10.07 8.59 16.09
N ASN A 386 -10.80 8.44 17.19
CA ASN A 386 -12.02 7.65 17.24
C ASN A 386 -13.27 8.52 16.99
N PRO A 387 -14.41 7.93 16.59
CA PRO A 387 -15.66 8.67 16.36
C PRO A 387 -16.16 9.46 17.58
N ASP A 388 -15.89 8.97 18.79
CA ASP A 388 -16.24 9.63 20.06
C ASP A 388 -15.28 10.77 20.45
N GLY A 389 -14.29 11.08 19.62
CA GLY A 389 -13.27 12.11 19.87
C GLY A 389 -12.10 11.64 20.74
N SER A 390 -12.11 10.41 21.23
CA SER A 390 -10.96 9.82 21.93
C SER A 390 -9.83 9.45 20.96
N LYS A 391 -8.66 9.11 21.49
CA LYS A 391 -7.51 8.64 20.71
C LYS A 391 -7.13 7.23 21.13
N SER A 392 -6.78 6.40 20.15
CA SER A 392 -6.20 5.08 20.36
C SER A 392 -4.83 5.00 19.71
N VAL A 393 -3.96 4.15 20.25
CA VAL A 393 -2.65 3.88 19.64
C VAL A 393 -2.84 3.27 18.26
N TYR A 394 -2.04 3.74 17.31
CA TYR A 394 -2.00 3.27 15.94
C TYR A 394 -0.72 2.48 15.66
N GLU A 395 0.44 3.08 15.96
CA GLU A 395 1.77 2.49 15.74
C GLU A 395 2.71 2.75 16.92
N LEU A 396 3.63 1.80 17.14
CA LEU A 396 4.83 2.01 17.95
C LEU A 396 6.02 2.28 17.03
N ASN A 397 6.66 3.43 17.21
CA ASN A 397 7.84 3.85 16.45
C ASN A 397 9.08 3.58 17.32
N VAL A 398 9.55 2.34 17.23
CA VAL A 398 10.71 1.84 17.97
C VAL A 398 11.37 0.73 17.15
N THR A 399 12.70 0.66 17.16
CA THR A 399 13.38 -0.47 16.51
C THR A 399 13.15 -1.74 17.34
N LEU A 400 13.12 -2.92 16.69
CA LEU A 400 13.02 -4.20 17.43
C LEU A 400 14.15 -4.34 18.46
N TYR A 401 15.35 -3.88 18.09
CA TYR A 401 16.51 -3.93 18.96
C TYR A 401 16.33 -3.05 20.20
N ASP A 402 15.92 -1.78 20.05
CA ASP A 402 15.67 -0.88 21.19
C ASP A 402 14.45 -1.32 22.01
N PHE A 403 13.44 -1.93 21.40
CA PHE A 403 12.32 -2.47 22.17
C PHE A 403 12.76 -3.59 23.10
N LEU A 404 13.62 -4.49 22.61
CA LEU A 404 14.11 -5.64 23.38
C LEU A 404 15.25 -5.28 24.35
N ASN A 405 16.06 -4.28 24.01
CA ASN A 405 17.22 -3.84 24.81
C ASN A 405 17.05 -2.38 25.21
N ASP A 406 16.99 -2.12 26.52
CA ASP A 406 16.87 -0.76 27.06
C ASP A 406 18.09 0.10 26.66
N PRO A 407 17.93 1.14 25.81
CA PRO A 407 19.03 1.99 25.38
C PRO A 407 19.73 2.74 26.52
N ALA A 408 19.07 2.89 27.68
CA ALA A 408 19.64 3.49 28.87
C ALA A 408 20.47 2.50 29.71
N ARG A 409 20.43 1.20 29.39
CA ARG A 409 21.14 0.13 30.10
C ARG A 409 21.96 -0.72 29.14
N VAL A 410 23.03 -0.10 28.65
CA VAL A 410 23.96 -0.71 27.69
C VAL A 410 24.56 -2.01 28.26
N ASP A 411 24.35 -3.13 27.56
CA ASP A 411 25.02 -4.41 27.77
C ASP A 411 26.07 -4.63 26.68
N GLN A 412 27.29 -4.14 26.92
CA GLN A 412 28.40 -4.13 25.94
C GLN A 412 28.69 -5.46 25.20
N PRO A 413 28.48 -6.67 25.76
CA PRO A 413 28.63 -7.92 25.04
C PRO A 413 27.54 -8.23 24.01
N LEU A 414 26.34 -7.67 24.18
CA LEU A 414 25.19 -7.87 23.29
C LEU A 414 24.93 -6.66 22.40
N ASP A 415 25.42 -5.49 22.81
CA ASP A 415 25.09 -4.26 22.14
C ASP A 415 25.93 -3.98 20.89
N VAL A 416 25.23 -3.60 19.82
CA VAL A 416 25.88 -3.10 18.61
C VAL A 416 26.33 -1.66 18.88
N ALA A 417 27.60 -1.37 18.62
CA ALA A 417 28.10 0.00 18.70
C ALA A 417 27.29 0.88 17.74
N ARG A 418 26.60 1.87 18.30
CA ARG A 418 25.75 2.81 17.56
C ARG A 418 26.56 3.86 16.84
#